data_AF-Q82QV6-F1
#
_entry.id   AF-Q82QV6-F1
#
_cell.length_a   1.000
_cell.length_b   1.000
_cell.length_c   1.000
_cell.angle_alpha   90.00
_cell.angle_beta   90.00
_cell.angle_gamma   90.00
#
_symmetry.space_group_name_H-M   'P 1'
#
loop_
_entity.id
_entity.type
_entity.pdbx_description
1 polymer ?
#
loop_
_entity_poly.entity_id
_entity_poly.type
_entity_poly.pdbx_seq_one_letter_code
_entity_poly.pdbx_strand_id
1 'polypeptide(L)'
;MFTPASRYHGVEVARYEPPDGGDPIPYVRRRLLPDPAGLTPAGFHTVSEGDRLDRIAAAAFGDPELFWRIADANPVLDPPELTDRPGRRLLIALSAAAAGSTHGF
;
A
#
# COMPACT_ATOMS: atom_id res chain seq x y z
N MET A 1 12.81 -2.69 12.32
CA MET A 1 12.74 -1.75 11.18
C MET A 1 12.02 -2.46 10.04
N PHE A 2 11.14 -1.76 9.29
CA PHE A 2 10.40 -2.39 8.19
C PHE A 2 11.31 -2.69 7.00
N THR A 3 11.02 -3.78 6.27
CA THR A 3 11.73 -4.14 5.05
C THR A 3 11.41 -3.14 3.93
N PRO A 4 12.28 -2.98 2.90
CA PRO A 4 12.00 -2.10 1.76
C PRO A 4 10.70 -2.41 1.00
N ALA A 5 10.23 -3.66 1.03
CA ALA A 5 8.97 -4.09 0.42
C ALA A 5 7.73 -3.73 1.27
N SER A 6 7.91 -3.43 2.55
CA SER A 6 6.82 -3.12 3.45
C SER A 6 6.12 -1.82 3.07
N ARG A 7 4.79 -1.82 3.15
CA ARG A 7 3.94 -0.62 3.03
C ARG A 7 4.34 0.49 4.00
N TYR A 8 4.93 0.14 5.15
CA TYR A 8 5.34 1.08 6.19
C TYR A 8 6.84 1.42 6.15
N HIS A 9 7.55 1.02 5.11
CA HIS A 9 8.94 1.40 4.92
C HIS A 9 9.10 2.93 4.87
N GLY A 10 10.01 3.47 5.69
CA GLY A 10 10.25 4.91 5.78
C GLY A 10 9.22 5.71 6.59
N VAL A 11 8.17 5.06 7.13
CA VAL A 11 7.21 5.74 8.01
C VAL A 11 7.79 5.83 9.43
N GLU A 12 7.65 7.00 10.05
CA GLU A 12 8.12 7.26 11.42
C GLU A 12 7.46 6.30 12.42
N VAL A 13 8.29 5.71 13.29
CA VAL A 13 7.84 4.99 14.48
C VAL A 13 7.85 5.98 15.65
N ALA A 14 6.65 6.40 16.07
CA ALA A 14 6.43 7.28 17.20
C ALA A 14 6.17 6.47 18.49
N ARG A 15 6.12 7.16 19.63
CA ARG A 15 5.83 6.55 20.94
C ARG A 15 4.64 7.25 21.57
N TYR A 16 3.69 6.46 22.04
CA TYR A 16 2.59 6.92 22.87
C TYR A 16 3.02 6.79 24.32
N GLU A 17 2.97 7.90 25.06
CA GLU A 17 3.28 7.95 26.50
C GLU A 17 1.97 7.76 27.29
N PRO A 18 1.77 6.62 27.98
CA PRO A 18 0.57 6.37 28.75
C PRO A 18 0.42 7.38 29.92
N PRO A 19 -0.77 7.95 30.16
CA PRO A 19 -0.98 8.93 31.23
C PRO A 19 -0.71 8.40 32.65
N ASP A 20 -0.76 7.09 32.83
CA ASP A 20 -0.51 6.37 34.08
C ASP A 20 0.98 6.08 34.33
N GLY A 21 1.87 6.52 33.44
CA GLY A 21 3.32 6.34 33.57
C GLY A 21 3.83 4.94 33.22
N GLY A 22 3.02 4.15 32.49
CA GLY A 22 3.46 2.88 31.92
C GLY A 22 4.53 3.03 30.83
N ASP A 23 5.07 1.90 30.37
CA ASP A 23 6.09 1.90 29.32
C ASP A 23 5.58 2.51 28.01
N PRO A 24 6.41 3.30 27.29
CA PRO A 24 6.02 3.90 26.02
C PRO A 24 5.65 2.84 24.98
N ILE A 25 4.49 3.01 24.32
CA ILE A 25 3.99 2.08 23.32
C ILE A 25 4.40 2.56 21.92
N PRO A 26 5.26 1.81 21.18
CA PRO A 26 5.66 2.20 19.84
C PRO A 26 4.52 1.99 18.85
N TYR A 27 4.33 2.94 17.94
CA TYR A 27 3.35 2.85 16.86
C TYR A 27 3.87 3.51 15.58
N VAL A 28 3.34 3.09 14.44
CA VAL A 28 3.67 3.69 13.14
C VAL A 28 2.74 4.89 12.90
N ARG A 29 3.31 6.03 12.51
CA ARG A 29 2.49 7.20 12.12
C ARG A 29 1.53 6.85 10.99
N ARG A 30 0.40 7.56 10.92
CA ARG A 30 -0.57 7.38 9.84
C ARG A 30 0.08 7.68 8.49
N ARG A 31 -0.01 6.72 7.57
CA ARG A 31 0.30 6.92 6.15
C ARG A 31 -0.96 7.36 5.41
N LEU A 32 -0.87 8.45 4.67
CA LEU A 32 -1.92 8.84 3.72
C LEU A 32 -1.75 8.05 2.42
N LEU A 33 -2.86 7.62 1.83
CA LEU A 33 -2.83 6.96 0.52
C LEU A 33 -2.42 7.98 -0.55
N PRO A 34 -1.63 7.56 -1.56
CA PRO A 34 -1.40 8.42 -2.71
C PRO A 34 -2.73 8.67 -3.44
N ASP A 35 -2.85 9.84 -4.08
CA ASP A 35 -3.90 10.05 -5.07
C ASP A 35 -3.59 9.18 -6.30
N PRO A 36 -4.49 8.26 -6.72
CA PRO A 36 -4.28 7.46 -7.92
C PRO A 36 -4.01 8.28 -9.18
N ALA A 37 -4.53 9.52 -9.26
CA ALA A 37 -4.28 10.41 -10.40
C ALA A 37 -2.81 10.87 -10.50
N GLY A 38 -2.06 10.81 -9.38
CA GLY A 38 -0.63 11.12 -9.33
C GLY A 38 0.30 9.92 -9.60
N LEU A 39 -0.25 8.73 -9.83
CA LEU A 39 0.53 7.53 -10.09
C LEU A 39 0.78 7.36 -11.60
N THR A 40 1.95 6.82 -11.96
CA THR A 40 2.29 6.51 -13.35
C THR A 40 1.72 5.15 -13.74
N PRO A 41 0.77 5.05 -14.68
CA PRO A 41 0.24 3.76 -15.14
C PRO A 41 1.34 2.91 -15.79
N ALA A 42 1.45 1.66 -15.34
CA ALA A 42 2.29 0.65 -15.96
C ALA A 42 1.46 -0.30 -16.85
N GLY A 43 0.18 -0.48 -16.53
CA GLY A 43 -0.73 -1.33 -17.27
C GLY A 43 -2.04 -1.55 -16.52
N PHE A 44 -2.82 -2.53 -17.00
CA PHE A 44 -4.05 -2.95 -16.36
C PHE A 44 -4.09 -4.47 -16.24
N HIS A 45 -4.62 -4.95 -15.12
CA HIS A 45 -4.97 -6.37 -14.94
C HIS A 45 -6.48 -6.52 -14.96
N THR A 46 -7.00 -7.43 -15.77
CA THR A 46 -8.42 -7.78 -15.75
C THR A 46 -8.60 -8.98 -14.84
N VAL A 47 -9.35 -8.81 -13.75
CA VAL A 47 -9.60 -9.84 -12.75
C VAL A 47 -10.27 -11.05 -13.39
N SER A 48 -9.72 -12.22 -13.11
CA SER A 48 -10.26 -13.52 -13.49
C SER A 48 -10.73 -14.28 -12.24
N GLU A 49 -11.52 -15.33 -12.44
CA GLU A 49 -11.95 -16.18 -11.33
C GLU A 49 -10.74 -16.83 -10.63
N GLY A 50 -10.73 -16.80 -9.30
CA GLY A 50 -9.64 -17.34 -8.49
C GLY A 50 -8.38 -16.47 -8.39
N ASP A 51 -8.42 -15.26 -8.95
CA ASP A 51 -7.36 -14.27 -8.75
C ASP A 51 -7.21 -13.91 -7.27
N ARG A 52 -5.96 -13.68 -6.86
CA ARG A 52 -5.62 -13.12 -5.56
C ARG A 52 -4.63 -11.98 -5.76
N LEU A 53 -4.77 -10.92 -4.96
CA LEU A 53 -3.93 -9.74 -5.07
C LEU A 53 -2.43 -10.03 -4.95
N ASP A 54 -2.02 -10.98 -4.10
CA ASP A 54 -0.62 -11.39 -3.96
C ASP A 54 -0.08 -12.05 -5.24
N ARG A 55 -0.91 -12.83 -5.95
CA ARG A 55 -0.51 -13.43 -7.24
C ARG A 55 -0.38 -12.38 -8.34
N ILE A 56 -1.33 -11.45 -8.38
CA ILE A 56 -1.28 -10.32 -9.33
C ILE A 56 -0.04 -9.47 -9.06
N ALA A 57 0.29 -9.23 -7.79
CA ALA A 57 1.50 -8.50 -7.39
C ALA A 57 2.79 -9.23 -7.73
N ALA A 58 2.85 -10.55 -7.51
CA ALA A 58 3.99 -11.36 -7.93
C ALA A 58 4.20 -11.29 -9.45
N ALA A 59 3.13 -11.34 -10.24
CA ALA A 59 3.21 -11.22 -11.69
C ALA A 59 3.60 -9.80 -12.16
N ALA A 60 3.06 -8.76 -11.52
CA ALA A 60 3.27 -7.36 -11.91
C ALA A 60 4.59 -6.76 -11.42
N PHE A 61 5.03 -7.15 -10.22
CA PHE A 61 6.16 -6.53 -9.52
C PHE A 61 7.28 -7.50 -9.16
N GLY A 62 7.09 -8.80 -9.39
CA GLY A 62 8.05 -9.84 -8.98
C GLY A 62 8.00 -10.18 -7.48
N ASP A 63 7.09 -9.56 -6.72
CA ASP A 63 7.00 -9.73 -5.26
C ASP A 63 5.51 -9.74 -4.80
N PRO A 64 5.03 -10.85 -4.22
CA PRO A 64 3.66 -10.94 -3.71
C PRO A 64 3.37 -10.02 -2.52
N GLU A 65 4.37 -9.63 -1.74
CA GLU A 65 4.20 -8.72 -0.59
C GLU A 65 3.87 -7.30 -1.04
N LEU A 66 4.09 -6.95 -2.31
CA LEU A 66 3.79 -5.64 -2.89
C LEU A 66 2.33 -5.46 -3.32
N PHE A 67 1.43 -6.37 -2.94
CA PHE A 67 0.00 -6.28 -3.28
C PHE A 67 -0.67 -4.97 -2.83
N TRP A 68 -0.17 -4.37 -1.74
CA TRP A 68 -0.65 -3.08 -1.24
C TRP A 68 -0.48 -1.94 -2.26
N ARG A 69 0.45 -2.05 -3.21
CA ARG A 69 0.60 -1.07 -4.30
C ARG A 69 -0.58 -1.10 -5.27
N ILE A 70 -1.16 -2.28 -5.50
CA ILE A 70 -2.38 -2.43 -6.32
C ILE A 70 -3.55 -1.76 -5.60
N ALA A 71 -3.65 -1.96 -4.28
CA ALA A 71 -4.69 -1.32 -3.46
C ALA A 71 -4.55 0.20 -3.39
N ASP A 72 -3.32 0.71 -3.27
CA ASP A 72 -3.06 2.15 -3.32
C ASP A 72 -3.44 2.78 -4.68
N ALA A 73 -3.27 2.04 -5.79
CA ALA A 73 -3.66 2.49 -7.13
C ALA A 73 -5.16 2.34 -7.44
N ASN A 74 -5.88 1.50 -6.67
CA ASN A 74 -7.29 1.20 -6.85
C ASN A 74 -8.00 1.32 -5.49
N PRO A 75 -8.21 2.54 -4.97
CA PRO A 75 -8.64 2.74 -3.60
C PRO A 75 -10.00 2.08 -3.33
N VAL A 76 -9.99 1.18 -2.36
CA VAL A 76 -11.15 0.50 -1.79
C VAL A 76 -10.98 0.47 -0.27
N LEU A 77 -12.08 0.25 0.46
CA LEU A 77 -12.03 0.11 1.91
C LEU A 77 -11.40 -1.23 2.31
N ASP A 78 -11.79 -2.32 1.63
CA ASP A 78 -11.25 -3.66 1.87
C ASP A 78 -10.54 -4.19 0.60
N PRO A 79 -9.20 -4.38 0.62
CA PRO A 79 -8.43 -4.83 -0.56
C PRO A 79 -8.92 -6.12 -1.25
N PRO A 80 -9.37 -7.18 -0.57
CA PRO A 80 -9.90 -8.39 -1.20
C PRO A 80 -11.04 -8.13 -2.21
N GLU A 81 -11.83 -7.07 -2.00
CA GLU A 81 -12.91 -6.66 -2.94
C GLU A 81 -12.40 -6.30 -4.35
N LEU A 82 -11.09 -6.05 -4.50
CA LEU A 82 -10.47 -5.85 -5.80
C LEU A 82 -10.54 -7.08 -6.69
N THR A 83 -10.61 -8.28 -6.11
CA THR A 83 -10.64 -9.54 -6.86
C THR A 83 -11.98 -10.28 -6.79
N ASP A 84 -12.96 -9.78 -6.04
CA ASP A 84 -14.27 -10.45 -5.85
C ASP A 84 -15.12 -10.55 -7.12
N ARG A 85 -14.90 -9.65 -8.08
CA ARG A 85 -15.69 -9.59 -9.32
C ARG A 85 -14.79 -9.80 -10.55
N PRO A 86 -14.87 -10.99 -11.20
CA PRO A 86 -14.25 -11.20 -12.49
C PRO A 86 -14.67 -10.13 -13.51
N GLY A 87 -13.75 -9.73 -14.37
CA GLY A 87 -13.91 -8.66 -15.36
C GLY A 87 -13.58 -7.26 -14.84
N ARG A 88 -13.40 -7.06 -13.52
CA ARG A 88 -12.93 -5.77 -12.98
C ARG A 88 -11.54 -5.45 -13.54
N ARG A 89 -11.33 -4.21 -13.99
CA ARG A 89 -10.02 -3.72 -14.42
C ARG A 89 -9.31 -3.04 -13.26
N LEU A 90 -8.14 -3.55 -12.88
CA LEU A 90 -7.25 -3.00 -11.87
C LEU A 90 -6.13 -2.23 -12.55
N LEU A 91 -5.90 -0.99 -12.12
CA LEU A 91 -4.72 -0.23 -12.51
C LEU A 91 -3.49 -0.84 -11.85
N ILE A 92 -2.49 -1.18 -12.66
CA ILE A 92 -1.14 -1.49 -12.19
C ILE A 92 -0.31 -0.24 -12.44
N ALA A 93 0.20 0.37 -11.37
CA ALA A 93 0.97 1.60 -11.45
C ALA A 93 2.38 1.40 -10.88
N LEU A 94 3.34 2.14 -11.42
CA LEU A 94 4.62 2.32 -10.77
C LEU A 94 4.40 3.20 -9.54
N SER A 95 5.10 2.91 -8.45
CA SER A 95 5.09 3.83 -7.32
C SER A 95 5.59 5.18 -7.81
N ALA A 96 4.87 6.27 -7.48
CA ALA A 96 5.48 7.58 -7.52
C ALA A 96 6.82 7.47 -6.78
N ALA A 97 7.93 7.84 -7.44
CA ALA A 97 9.22 7.92 -6.77
C ALA A 97 8.98 8.67 -5.47
N ALA A 98 9.35 8.07 -4.33
CA ALA A 98 9.02 8.59 -3.01
C ALA A 98 9.34 10.09 -3.01
N ALA A 99 8.31 10.93 -3.16
CA ALA A 99 8.41 12.33 -2.84
C ALA A 99 8.63 12.29 -1.34
N GLY A 100 9.91 12.33 -0.97
CA GLY A 100 10.35 12.28 0.42
C GLY A 100 9.46 13.25 1.18
N SER A 101 8.89 12.74 2.27
CA SER A 101 7.96 13.44 3.14
C SER A 101 8.53 14.80 3.53
N THR A 102 8.32 15.81 2.68
CA THR A 102 8.61 17.20 2.97
C THR A 102 7.33 17.70 3.59
N HIS A 103 7.20 17.45 4.89
CA HIS A 103 6.26 18.18 5.72
C HIS A 103 7.06 18.78 6.87
N GLY A 104 7.64 19.93 6.58
CA GLY A 104 7.87 20.93 7.61
C GLY A 104 6.53 21.54 7.98
N PHE A 105 6.28 21.60 9.28
CA PHE A 105 5.53 22.64 9.96
C PHE A 105 6.20 22.86 11.32
#